data_AF-F3KGQ4-F1
#
_entry.id   AF-F3KGQ4-F1
#
_cell.length_a   1.000
_cell.length_b   1.000
_cell.length_c   1.000
_cell.angle_alpha   90.00
_cell.angle_beta   90.00
_cell.angle_gamma   90.00
#
_symmetry.space_group_name_H-M   'P 1'
#
loop_
_entity.id
_entity.type
_entity.pdbx_description
1 polymer ?
#
loop_
_entity_poly.entity_id
_entity_poly.type
_entity_poly.pdbx_seq_one_letter_code
_entity_poly.pdbx_strand_id
1 'polypeptide(L)'
;MRRLEGCEFNRIVTTDPHSFNTLKNEYPEFGGKYDIEHASAMIQRMLSDGTIKLDKEIDATATYHDPCHLGRYNKGYDAPRQALKEMGVELIEMTRSRDNSFCCGAGGGRIWHADPIELEKPSENRAKEAMTLEGVDTLVVNCPKCMTMMEDAVKSTGADKQMVVKELIELVAERMTLDAPEEVEEPAPAPAKEEAPAAEPAKEENKEGGDA
;
A
#
# COMPACT_ATOMS: atom_id res chain seq x y z
N MET A 1 -6.03 14.22 -13.50
CA MET A 1 -7.34 13.54 -13.71
C MET A 1 -7.63 13.17 -15.15
N ARG A 2 -7.30 14.00 -16.14
CA ARG A 2 -7.52 13.74 -17.58
C ARG A 2 -7.20 12.33 -18.10
N ARG A 3 -6.21 11.62 -17.52
CA ARG A 3 -5.91 10.23 -17.91
C ARG A 3 -6.98 9.24 -17.43
N LEU A 4 -7.45 9.37 -16.19
CA LEU A 4 -8.51 8.49 -15.65
C LEU A 4 -9.85 8.77 -16.33
N GLU A 5 -10.17 10.04 -16.62
CA GLU A 5 -11.40 10.43 -17.33
C GLU A 5 -11.51 9.84 -18.75
N GLY A 6 -10.39 9.45 -19.36
CA GLY A 6 -10.36 8.83 -20.68
C GLY A 6 -10.51 7.31 -20.68
N CYS A 7 -10.67 6.68 -19.51
CA CYS A 7 -10.79 5.24 -19.35
C CYS A 7 -12.22 4.84 -18.97
N GLU A 8 -12.70 3.72 -19.49
CA GLU A 8 -13.92 3.07 -19.02
C GLU A 8 -13.57 2.03 -17.94
N PHE A 9 -14.05 2.25 -16.73
CA PHE A 9 -13.87 1.32 -15.60
C PHE A 9 -15.01 1.49 -14.59
N ASN A 10 -15.20 0.47 -13.76
CA ASN A 10 -16.18 0.44 -12.68
C ASN A 10 -15.56 0.66 -11.30
N ARG A 11 -14.29 0.30 -11.11
CA ARG A 11 -13.57 0.39 -9.83
C ARG A 11 -12.07 0.55 -10.04
N ILE A 12 -11.41 1.29 -9.16
CA ILE A 12 -9.95 1.37 -9.07
C ILE A 12 -9.49 0.53 -7.88
N VAL A 13 -8.59 -0.41 -8.13
CA VAL A 13 -7.94 -1.21 -7.09
C VAL A 13 -6.50 -0.77 -6.92
N THR A 14 -6.03 -0.66 -5.68
CA THR A 14 -4.64 -0.33 -5.38
C THR A 14 -4.10 -1.18 -4.23
N THR A 15 -2.84 -1.59 -4.34
CA THR A 15 -2.07 -2.29 -3.31
C THR A 15 -1.36 -1.34 -2.34
N ASP A 16 -1.39 -0.03 -2.62
CA ASP A 16 -0.73 0.98 -1.81
C ASP A 16 -1.74 1.80 -1.00
N PRO A 17 -1.72 1.74 0.34
CA PRO A 17 -2.60 2.52 1.19
C PRO A 17 -2.48 4.03 1.01
N HIS A 18 -1.31 4.54 0.58
CA HIS A 18 -1.14 5.97 0.34
C HIS A 18 -1.94 6.40 -0.89
N SER A 19 -1.78 5.68 -2.00
CA SER A 19 -2.58 5.85 -3.22
C SER A 19 -4.07 5.68 -2.94
N PHE A 20 -4.45 4.68 -2.14
CA PHE A 20 -5.83 4.49 -1.68
C PHE A 20 -6.37 5.74 -0.97
N ASN A 21 -5.61 6.28 -0.01
CA ASN A 21 -6.01 7.47 0.72
C ASN A 21 -6.16 8.70 -0.19
N THR A 22 -5.18 8.96 -1.06
CA THR A 22 -5.20 10.11 -1.97
C THR A 22 -6.36 10.01 -2.95
N LEU A 23 -6.56 8.85 -3.59
CA LEU A 23 -7.66 8.64 -4.54
C LEU A 23 -9.03 8.75 -3.87
N LYS A 24 -9.18 8.24 -2.64
CA LYS A 24 -10.47 8.20 -1.94
C LYS A 24 -10.82 9.52 -1.26
N ASN A 25 -9.85 10.17 -0.61
CA ASN A 25 -10.11 11.29 0.30
C ASN A 25 -9.68 12.65 -0.26
N GLU A 26 -8.66 12.71 -1.12
CA GLU A 26 -8.09 13.98 -1.62
C GLU A 26 -8.58 14.31 -3.04
N TYR A 27 -8.63 13.32 -3.94
CA TYR A 27 -9.12 13.51 -5.31
C TYR A 27 -10.56 14.05 -5.43
N PRO A 28 -11.51 13.77 -4.51
CA PRO A 28 -12.83 14.40 -4.57
C PRO A 28 -12.79 15.94 -4.58
N GLU A 29 -11.78 16.56 -3.95
CA GLU A 29 -11.61 18.03 -3.94
C GLU A 29 -11.30 18.60 -5.34
N PHE A 30 -10.77 17.76 -6.23
CA PHE A 30 -10.43 18.13 -7.60
C PHE A 30 -11.41 17.54 -8.63
N GLY A 31 -12.55 17.00 -8.17
CA GLY A 31 -13.61 16.45 -9.03
C GLY A 31 -13.49 14.95 -9.35
N GLY A 32 -12.45 14.27 -8.85
CA GLY A 32 -12.22 12.84 -9.09
C GLY A 32 -12.99 11.98 -8.10
N LYS A 33 -14.21 11.58 -8.45
CA LYS A 33 -15.04 10.68 -7.64
C LYS A 33 -15.08 9.31 -8.28
N TYR A 34 -14.43 8.35 -7.65
CA TYR A 34 -14.30 6.98 -8.16
C TYR A 34 -14.62 5.98 -7.05
N ASP A 35 -15.04 4.78 -7.41
CA ASP A 35 -15.07 3.65 -6.49
C ASP A 35 -13.65 3.12 -6.30
N ILE A 36 -13.09 3.28 -5.09
CA ILE A 36 -11.71 2.90 -4.76
C ILE A 36 -11.74 1.76 -3.75
N GLU A 37 -11.04 0.67 -4.07
CA GLU A 37 -10.87 -0.49 -3.19
C GLU A 37 -9.38 -0.74 -2.95
N HIS A 38 -9.00 -0.98 -1.69
CA HIS A 38 -7.66 -1.44 -1.37
C HIS A 38 -7.56 -2.95 -1.62
N ALA A 39 -6.42 -3.44 -2.10
CA ALA A 39 -6.22 -4.85 -2.46
C ALA A 39 -6.58 -5.81 -1.32
N SER A 40 -6.31 -5.47 -0.05
CA SER A 40 -6.70 -6.31 1.08
C SER A 40 -8.21 -6.52 1.22
N ALA A 41 -9.02 -5.50 0.90
CA ALA A 41 -10.48 -5.62 0.92
C ALA A 41 -11.00 -6.41 -0.28
N MET A 42 -10.39 -6.22 -1.45
CA MET A 42 -10.68 -7.01 -2.64
C MET A 42 -10.37 -8.50 -2.40
N ILE A 43 -9.19 -8.81 -1.86
CA ILE A 43 -8.74 -10.17 -1.52
C ILE A 43 -9.73 -10.80 -0.54
N GLN A 44 -10.05 -10.13 0.56
CA GLN A 44 -11.00 -10.65 1.55
C GLN A 44 -12.36 -10.97 0.90
N ARG A 45 -12.89 -10.05 0.08
CA ARG A 45 -14.14 -10.27 -0.65
C ARG A 45 -14.06 -11.48 -1.59
N MET A 46 -12.98 -11.60 -2.36
CA MET A 46 -12.77 -12.67 -3.34
C MET A 46 -12.51 -14.04 -2.69
N LEU A 47 -11.95 -14.07 -1.48
CA LEU A 47 -11.85 -15.29 -0.68
C LEU A 47 -13.24 -15.71 -0.18
N SER A 48 -13.99 -14.75 0.37
CA SER A 48 -15.33 -15.00 0.92
C SER A 48 -16.36 -15.44 -0.13
N ASP A 49 -16.30 -14.89 -1.35
CA ASP A 49 -17.21 -15.26 -2.44
C ASP A 49 -16.74 -16.47 -3.26
N GLY A 50 -15.55 -17.01 -2.95
CA GLY A 50 -14.97 -18.18 -3.61
C GLY A 50 -14.38 -17.91 -4.99
N THR A 51 -14.21 -16.65 -5.39
CA THR A 51 -13.49 -16.27 -6.61
C THR A 51 -12.02 -16.69 -6.53
N ILE A 52 -11.37 -16.45 -5.38
CA ILE A 52 -10.05 -17.00 -5.08
C ILE A 52 -10.23 -18.38 -4.46
N LYS A 53 -9.64 -19.39 -5.09
CA LYS A 53 -9.60 -20.76 -4.57
C LYS A 53 -8.22 -21.04 -4.00
N LEU A 54 -8.19 -21.40 -2.72
CA LEU A 54 -6.97 -21.82 -2.04
C LEU A 54 -6.88 -23.35 -2.11
N ASP A 55 -5.84 -23.87 -2.75
CA ASP A 55 -5.68 -25.30 -3.03
C ASP A 55 -4.42 -25.91 -2.39
N LYS A 56 -3.54 -25.08 -1.83
CA LYS A 56 -2.36 -25.49 -1.05
C LYS A 56 -2.59 -25.21 0.43
N GLU A 57 -1.88 -25.92 1.29
CA GLU A 57 -1.82 -25.61 2.72
C GLU A 57 -0.72 -24.59 3.02
N ILE A 58 -0.87 -23.83 4.10
CA ILE A 58 0.15 -22.97 4.67
C ILE A 58 0.25 -23.28 6.15
N ASP A 59 1.47 -23.46 6.61
CA ASP A 59 1.79 -23.54 8.03
C ASP A 59 2.57 -22.26 8.36
N ALA A 60 1.84 -21.23 8.78
CA ALA A 60 2.39 -19.93 9.10
C ALA A 60 1.70 -19.36 10.34
N THR A 61 2.50 -18.96 11.32
CA THR A 61 2.05 -18.18 12.47
C THR A 61 2.50 -16.74 12.29
N ALA A 62 1.54 -15.87 12.04
CA ALA A 62 1.80 -14.50 11.63
C ALA A 62 1.47 -13.47 12.71
N THR A 63 2.14 -12.33 12.64
CA THR A 63 1.66 -11.06 13.20
C THR A 63 1.40 -10.07 12.06
N TYR A 64 0.55 -9.08 12.31
CA TYR A 64 0.20 -8.06 11.32
C TYR A 64 0.74 -6.67 11.72
N HIS A 65 1.29 -5.94 10.75
CA HIS A 65 1.57 -4.52 10.91
C HIS A 65 0.51 -3.68 10.17
N ASP A 66 -0.32 -2.99 10.96
CA ASP A 66 -1.33 -2.07 10.43
C ASP A 66 -0.70 -0.85 9.74
N PRO A 67 -0.83 -0.69 8.40
CA PRO A 67 -0.32 0.50 7.71
C PRO A 67 -1.11 1.74 8.13
N CYS A 68 -0.42 2.85 8.36
CA CYS A 68 -1.06 4.07 8.87
C CYS A 68 -2.19 4.59 7.97
N HIS A 69 -1.99 4.66 6.64
CA HIS A 69 -3.02 5.12 5.70
C HIS A 69 -4.19 4.16 5.56
N LEU A 70 -3.98 2.84 5.69
CA LEU A 70 -5.07 1.88 5.62
C LEU A 70 -5.88 1.88 6.92
N GLY A 71 -5.19 1.78 8.05
CA GLY A 71 -5.79 1.71 9.37
C GLY A 71 -6.23 3.07 9.92
N ARG A 72 -5.28 3.90 10.35
CA ARG A 72 -5.57 5.13 11.11
C ARG A 72 -6.49 6.09 10.36
N TYR A 73 -6.21 6.30 9.08
CA TYR A 73 -6.95 7.24 8.22
C TYR A 73 -8.22 6.64 7.61
N ASN A 74 -8.21 5.36 7.24
CA ASN A 74 -9.31 4.75 6.48
C ASN A 74 -10.07 3.62 7.20
N LYS A 75 -9.68 3.29 8.43
CA LYS A 75 -10.28 2.25 9.28
C LYS A 75 -10.30 0.84 8.67
N GLY A 76 -9.43 0.57 7.70
CA GLY A 76 -9.30 -0.72 7.01
C GLY A 76 -8.55 -1.76 7.81
N TYR A 77 -9.00 -2.08 9.03
CA TYR A 77 -8.31 -3.02 9.92
C TYR A 77 -8.72 -4.48 9.73
N ASP A 78 -9.98 -4.72 9.41
CA ASP A 78 -10.55 -6.06 9.53
C ASP A 78 -10.32 -6.92 8.29
N ALA A 79 -10.35 -6.33 7.09
CA ALA A 79 -10.19 -7.09 5.85
C ALA A 79 -8.87 -7.89 5.78
N PRO A 80 -7.68 -7.32 6.11
CA PRO A 80 -6.44 -8.10 6.17
C PRO A 80 -6.52 -9.29 7.13
N ARG A 81 -7.11 -9.08 8.32
CA ARG A 81 -7.20 -10.10 9.37
C ARG A 81 -8.16 -11.23 8.99
N GLN A 82 -9.28 -10.88 8.38
CA GLN A 82 -10.24 -11.84 7.85
C GLN A 82 -9.63 -12.67 6.73
N ALA A 83 -8.91 -12.03 5.80
CA ALA A 83 -8.19 -12.74 4.75
C ALA A 83 -7.15 -13.74 5.32
N LEU A 84 -6.34 -13.32 6.30
CA LEU A 84 -5.39 -14.23 6.99
C LEU A 84 -6.10 -15.42 7.63
N LYS A 85 -7.22 -15.18 8.32
CA LYS A 85 -8.02 -16.23 8.94
C LYS A 85 -8.63 -17.19 7.92
N GLU A 86 -9.14 -16.69 6.80
CA GLU A 86 -9.70 -17.50 5.70
C GLU A 86 -8.62 -18.35 5.02
N MET A 87 -7.36 -17.90 5.02
CA MET A 87 -6.21 -18.70 4.57
C MET A 87 -5.76 -19.76 5.59
N GLY A 88 -6.31 -19.77 6.80
CA GLY A 88 -5.91 -20.68 7.88
C GLY A 88 -4.64 -20.25 8.62
N VAL A 89 -4.21 -18.99 8.48
CA VAL A 89 -3.03 -18.46 9.18
C VAL A 89 -3.38 -18.18 10.65
N GLU A 90 -2.55 -18.64 11.58
CA GLU A 90 -2.67 -18.27 12.98
C GLU A 90 -2.15 -16.83 13.18
N LEU A 91 -3.04 -15.91 13.55
CA LEU A 91 -2.69 -14.50 13.75
C LEU A 91 -2.50 -14.18 15.23
N ILE A 92 -1.27 -13.87 15.63
CA ILE A 92 -0.90 -13.36 16.95
C ILE A 92 -0.63 -11.86 16.83
N GLU A 93 -1.42 -11.04 17.52
CA GLU A 93 -1.32 -9.59 17.44
C GLU A 93 -0.22 -9.04 18.37
N MET A 94 0.55 -8.08 17.86
CA MET A 94 1.38 -7.21 18.71
C MET A 94 0.52 -6.38 19.67
N THR A 95 1.09 -6.02 20.83
CA THR A 95 0.41 -5.23 21.86
C THR A 95 -0.15 -3.92 21.29
N ARG A 96 0.64 -3.24 20.46
CA ARG A 96 0.18 -2.08 19.68
C ARG A 96 -0.29 -2.55 18.31
N SER A 97 -1.60 -2.65 18.15
CA SER A 97 -2.27 -2.97 16.89
C SER A 97 -3.37 -1.95 16.58
N ARG A 98 -3.93 -2.02 15.37
CA ARG A 98 -5.01 -1.17 14.88
C ARG A 98 -4.65 0.32 15.00
N ASP A 99 -5.47 1.13 15.67
CA ASP A 99 -5.25 2.58 15.77
C ASP A 99 -4.02 2.97 16.59
N ASN A 100 -3.55 2.05 17.43
CA ASN A 100 -2.39 2.20 18.30
C ASN A 100 -1.10 1.67 17.65
N SER A 101 -1.18 1.09 16.44
CA SER A 101 -0.01 0.62 15.69
C SER A 101 0.96 1.77 15.40
N PHE A 102 2.25 1.54 15.65
CA PHE A 102 3.28 2.53 15.38
C PHE A 102 3.61 2.60 13.88
N CYS A 103 4.09 3.75 13.40
CA CYS A 103 4.44 3.95 12.00
C CYS A 103 5.69 3.15 11.60
N CYS A 104 5.79 2.70 10.34
CA CYS A 104 7.02 2.11 9.79
C CYS A 104 8.14 3.13 9.53
N GLY A 105 7.82 4.44 9.55
CA GLY A 105 8.81 5.51 9.38
C GLY A 105 9.04 6.01 7.96
N ALA A 106 8.46 5.38 6.91
CA ALA A 106 8.68 5.80 5.52
C ALA A 106 7.87 7.02 5.05
N GLY A 107 6.79 7.38 5.74
CA GLY A 107 5.88 8.46 5.33
C GLY A 107 6.54 9.85 5.31
N GLY A 108 5.91 10.82 4.62
CA GLY A 108 6.39 12.21 4.59
C GLY A 108 7.75 12.40 3.91
N GLY A 109 8.13 11.49 3.01
CA GLY A 109 9.43 11.52 2.31
C GLY A 109 10.59 10.91 3.09
N ARG A 110 10.37 10.48 4.34
CA ARG A 110 11.41 9.91 5.22
C ARG A 110 12.10 8.67 4.68
N ILE A 111 11.43 7.89 3.83
CA ILE A 111 12.05 6.74 3.14
C ILE A 111 13.31 7.10 2.33
N TRP A 112 13.43 8.37 1.89
CA TRP A 112 14.59 8.85 1.13
C TRP A 112 15.62 9.61 1.97
N HIS A 113 15.37 9.72 3.28
CA HIS A 113 16.26 10.42 4.20
C HIS A 113 17.01 9.39 5.04
N ALA A 114 18.32 9.54 5.13
CA ALA A 114 19.11 8.74 6.05
C ALA A 114 18.76 9.15 7.49
N ASP A 115 18.39 8.16 8.30
CA ASP A 115 18.29 8.33 9.75
C ASP A 115 19.71 8.31 10.36
N PRO A 116 19.96 9.07 11.44
CA PRO A 116 21.19 8.95 12.20
C PRO A 116 21.40 7.51 12.69
N ILE A 117 22.63 7.01 12.65
CA ILE A 117 22.97 5.62 13.03
C ILE A 117 22.55 5.30 14.47
N GLU A 118 22.62 6.28 15.37
CA GLU A 118 22.28 6.11 16.80
C GLU A 118 20.77 6.20 17.09
N LEU A 119 19.97 6.63 16.12
CA LEU A 119 18.53 6.78 16.30
C LEU A 119 17.83 5.47 15.96
N GLU A 120 17.11 4.89 16.92
CA GLU A 120 16.22 3.77 16.64
C GLU A 120 15.15 4.18 15.63
N LYS A 121 15.08 3.48 14.50
CA LYS A 121 14.05 3.75 13.49
C LYS A 121 12.68 3.27 13.98
N PRO A 122 11.57 3.91 13.57
CA PRO A 122 10.23 3.44 13.89
C PRO A 122 9.96 1.99 13.45
N SER A 123 10.51 1.55 12.32
CA SER A 123 10.42 0.16 11.86
C SER A 123 11.21 -0.80 12.74
N GLU A 124 12.39 -0.43 13.24
CA GLU A 124 13.19 -1.25 14.18
C GLU A 124 12.45 -1.45 15.50
N ASN A 125 11.85 -0.39 16.02
CA ASN A 125 10.99 -0.45 17.20
C ASN A 125 9.83 -1.45 16.99
N ARG A 126 9.23 -1.46 15.80
CA ARG A 126 8.17 -2.41 15.44
C ARG A 126 8.67 -3.83 15.25
N ALA A 127 9.82 -4.05 14.62
CA ALA A 127 10.41 -5.37 14.48
C ALA A 127 10.74 -5.98 15.85
N LYS A 128 11.33 -5.19 16.76
CA LYS A 128 11.58 -5.62 18.15
C LYS A 128 10.30 -5.97 18.90
N GLU A 129 9.21 -5.23 18.70
CA GLU A 129 7.91 -5.56 19.28
C GLU A 129 7.39 -6.90 18.74
N ALA A 130 7.49 -7.14 17.43
CA ALA A 130 7.11 -8.42 16.83
C ALA A 130 7.94 -9.59 17.38
N MET A 131 9.24 -9.39 17.63
CA MET A 131 10.13 -10.43 18.20
C MET A 131 9.70 -10.88 19.61
N THR A 132 8.92 -10.08 20.33
CA THR A 132 8.41 -10.48 21.66
C THR A 132 7.32 -11.55 21.58
N LEU A 133 6.78 -11.82 20.40
CA LEU A 133 5.75 -12.82 20.18
C LEU A 133 6.39 -14.19 19.95
N GLU A 134 6.11 -15.14 20.84
CA GLU A 134 6.58 -16.53 20.71
C GLU A 134 5.86 -17.26 19.58
N GLY A 135 6.59 -18.06 18.81
CA GLY A 135 6.03 -18.88 17.72
C GLY A 135 5.70 -18.13 16.43
N VAL A 136 5.78 -16.79 16.41
CA VAL A 136 5.54 -16.01 15.19
C VAL A 136 6.74 -16.09 14.24
N ASP A 137 6.47 -16.55 13.01
CA ASP A 137 7.43 -16.73 11.92
C ASP A 137 7.24 -15.75 10.76
N THR A 138 6.13 -15.01 10.74
CA THR A 138 5.79 -14.12 9.62
C THR A 138 5.28 -12.76 10.11
N LEU A 139 5.88 -11.66 9.63
CA LEU A 139 5.38 -10.30 9.80
C LEU A 139 4.68 -9.85 8.51
N VAL A 140 3.34 -9.81 8.56
CA VAL A 140 2.51 -9.47 7.41
C VAL A 140 2.31 -7.97 7.29
N VAL A 141 2.45 -7.44 6.07
CA VAL A 141 2.21 -6.04 5.72
C VAL A 141 1.22 -5.90 4.55
N ASN A 142 0.65 -4.71 4.39
CA ASN A 142 -0.23 -4.33 3.26
C ASN A 142 0.13 -2.97 2.66
N CYS A 143 1.41 -2.61 2.68
CA CYS A 143 1.87 -1.33 2.14
C CYS A 143 3.28 -1.52 1.59
N PRO A 144 3.54 -1.15 0.31
CA PRO A 144 4.86 -1.30 -0.28
C PRO A 144 5.95 -0.56 0.51
N LYS A 145 5.61 0.61 1.09
CA LYS A 145 6.55 1.34 1.96
C LYS A 145 6.81 0.62 3.28
N CYS A 146 5.77 0.03 3.88
CA CYS A 146 5.96 -0.79 5.08
C CYS A 146 6.80 -2.03 4.78
N MET A 147 6.63 -2.66 3.61
CA MET A 147 7.45 -3.79 3.18
C MET A 147 8.93 -3.44 3.23
N THR A 148 9.35 -2.41 2.50
CA THR A 148 10.75 -1.96 2.47
C THR A 148 11.30 -1.65 3.87
N MET A 149 10.53 -0.91 4.68
CA MET A 149 11.00 -0.49 6.00
C MET A 149 11.06 -1.65 7.00
N MET A 150 10.13 -2.60 6.92
CA MET A 150 10.11 -3.77 7.81
C MET A 150 11.16 -4.79 7.41
N GLU A 151 11.41 -5.01 6.11
CA GLU A 151 12.49 -5.88 5.64
C GLU A 151 13.87 -5.39 6.10
N ASP A 152 14.11 -4.08 6.03
CA ASP A 152 15.33 -3.47 6.57
C ASP A 152 15.41 -3.69 8.09
N ALA A 153 14.32 -3.40 8.80
CA ALA A 153 14.27 -3.51 10.26
C ALA A 153 14.45 -4.93 10.78
N VAL A 154 13.84 -5.94 10.15
CA VAL A 154 14.02 -7.33 10.62
C VAL A 154 15.48 -7.77 10.48
N LYS A 155 16.18 -7.32 9.44
CA LYS A 155 17.61 -7.60 9.24
C LYS A 155 18.48 -6.81 10.21
N SER A 156 18.22 -5.51 10.39
CA SER A 156 19.05 -4.66 11.27
C SER A 156 18.90 -5.01 12.75
N THR A 157 17.76 -5.56 13.16
CA THR A 157 17.47 -5.97 14.55
C THR A 157 17.80 -7.44 14.84
N GLY A 158 18.09 -8.25 13.80
CA GLY A 158 18.31 -9.69 13.93
C GLY A 158 17.02 -10.51 14.09
N ALA A 159 15.86 -9.90 13.86
CA ALA A 159 14.56 -10.57 13.83
C ALA A 159 14.41 -11.53 12.63
N ASP A 160 15.24 -11.37 11.59
CA ASP A 160 15.31 -12.24 10.42
C ASP A 160 15.61 -13.71 10.73
N LYS A 161 16.16 -13.99 11.92
CA LYS A 161 16.36 -15.35 12.44
C LYS A 161 15.08 -15.99 12.97
N GLN A 162 14.06 -15.18 13.26
CA GLN A 162 12.78 -15.60 13.83
C GLN A 162 11.66 -15.50 12.79
N MET A 163 11.61 -14.41 12.03
CA MET A 163 10.50 -14.12 11.13
C MET A 163 10.92 -13.55 9.78
N VAL A 164 10.08 -13.80 8.79
CA VAL A 164 10.17 -13.17 7.46
C VAL A 164 9.09 -12.10 7.30
N VAL A 165 9.35 -11.08 6.49
CA VAL A 165 8.32 -10.08 6.13
C VAL A 165 7.66 -10.55 4.84
N LYS A 166 6.32 -10.53 4.80
CA LYS A 166 5.55 -10.88 3.61
C LYS A 166 4.40 -9.91 3.40
N GLU A 167 4.05 -9.64 2.14
CA GLU A 167 2.80 -8.95 1.81
C GLU A 167 1.62 -9.95 1.80
N LEU A 168 0.41 -9.50 2.12
CA LEU A 168 -0.78 -10.36 2.14
C LEU A 168 -1.01 -11.09 0.80
N ILE A 169 -0.79 -10.43 -0.34
CA ILE A 169 -0.97 -10.99 -1.68
C ILE A 169 0.04 -12.11 -1.95
N GLU A 170 1.23 -12.05 -1.35
CA GLU A 170 2.24 -13.11 -1.47
C GLU A 170 1.75 -14.36 -0.74
N LEU A 171 1.19 -14.20 0.47
CA LEU A 171 0.59 -15.31 1.21
C LEU A 171 -0.60 -15.93 0.44
N VAL A 172 -1.41 -15.10 -0.20
CA VAL A 172 -2.50 -15.58 -1.07
C VAL A 172 -1.93 -16.36 -2.26
N ALA A 173 -0.90 -15.85 -2.91
CA ALA A 173 -0.25 -16.51 -4.04
C ALA A 173 0.39 -17.86 -3.65
N GLU A 174 1.00 -17.97 -2.48
CA GLU A 174 1.56 -19.22 -1.96
C GLU A 174 0.49 -20.29 -1.73
N ARG A 175 -0.73 -19.87 -1.39
CA ARG A 175 -1.90 -20.74 -1.21
C ARG A 175 -2.60 -21.14 -2.52
N MET A 176 -2.19 -20.56 -3.64
CA MET A 176 -2.82 -20.77 -4.95
C MET A 176 -1.88 -21.53 -5.90
N THR A 177 -2.44 -22.41 -6.71
CA THR A 177 -1.82 -22.80 -7.98
C THR A 177 -2.08 -21.67 -8.98
N LEU A 178 -1.05 -20.87 -9.22
CA LEU A 178 -1.07 -19.88 -10.29
C LEU A 178 -0.72 -20.60 -11.59
N ASP A 179 -1.60 -20.46 -12.59
CA ASP A 179 -1.24 -20.80 -13.97
C ASP A 179 -0.08 -19.90 -14.41
N ALA A 180 0.75 -20.38 -15.33
CA ALA A 180 1.76 -19.52 -15.95
C ALA A 180 1.04 -18.28 -16.51
N PRO A 181 1.58 -17.07 -16.29
CA PRO A 181 0.92 -15.87 -16.83
C PRO A 181 0.77 -16.06 -18.34
N GLU A 182 -0.46 -15.99 -18.84
CA GLU A 182 -0.67 -15.80 -20.27
C GLU A 182 0.12 -14.55 -20.67
N GLU A 183 0.85 -14.59 -21.78
CA GLU A 183 1.49 -13.40 -22.33
C GLU A 183 0.39 -12.37 -22.61
N VAL A 184 0.19 -11.43 -21.70
CA VAL A 184 -0.70 -10.32 -21.91
C VAL A 184 0.05 -9.38 -22.84
N GLU A 185 -0.37 -9.35 -24.11
CA GLU A 185 0.12 -8.39 -25.09
C GLU A 185 -0.08 -6.98 -24.49
N GLU A 186 1.02 -6.27 -24.20
CA GLU A 186 0.95 -4.94 -23.61
C GLU A 186 0.04 -4.08 -24.50
N PRO A 187 -1.01 -3.45 -23.95
CA PRO A 187 -1.86 -2.58 -24.75
C PRO A 187 -0.98 -1.48 -25.33
N ALA A 188 -1.00 -1.38 -26.67
CA ALA A 188 -0.20 -0.43 -27.41
C ALA A 188 -0.28 0.97 -26.75
N PRO A 189 0.85 1.68 -26.61
CA PRO A 189 0.86 2.99 -25.97
C PRO A 189 -0.17 3.88 -26.66
N ALA A 190 -1.05 4.48 -25.87
CA ALA A 190 -2.05 5.41 -26.37
C ALA A 190 -1.37 6.45 -27.27
N PRO A 191 -1.92 6.77 -28.45
CA PRO A 191 -1.30 7.70 -29.37
C PRO A 191 -1.07 9.03 -28.66
N ALA A 192 0.16 9.55 -28.77
CA ALA A 192 0.53 10.83 -28.22
C ALA A 192 -0.45 11.90 -28.76
N LYS A 193 -1.27 12.47 -27.89
CA LYS A 193 -2.08 13.63 -28.25
C LYS A 193 -1.12 14.79 -28.49
N GLU A 194 -1.17 15.35 -29.69
CA GLU A 194 -0.46 16.56 -30.11
C GLU A 194 -0.54 17.64 -29.03
N GLU A 195 0.62 18.16 -28.63
CA GLU A 195 0.71 19.27 -27.71
C GLU A 195 -0.07 20.46 -28.28
N ALA A 196 -1.02 20.97 -27.49
CA ALA A 196 -1.69 22.22 -27.82
C ALA A 196 -0.63 23.33 -27.94
N PRO A 197 -0.67 24.17 -28.99
CA PRO A 197 0.34 25.19 -29.19
C PRO A 197 0.37 26.16 -27.99
N ALA A 198 1.59 26.47 -27.55
CA ALA A 198 1.85 27.42 -26.48
C ALA A 198 1.15 28.74 -26.75
N ALA A 199 0.38 29.22 -25.77
CA ALA A 199 -0.19 30.56 -25.80
C ALA A 199 0.96 31.59 -25.83
N GLU A 200 0.96 32.46 -26.84
CA GLU A 200 1.88 33.59 -26.92
C GLU A 200 1.71 34.51 -25.69
N PRO A 201 2.81 35.06 -25.13
CA PRO A 201 2.72 35.96 -24.01
C PRO A 201 2.03 37.27 -24.43
N ALA A 202 1.06 37.70 -23.61
CA ALA A 202 0.37 38.97 -23.77
C ALA A 202 1.38 40.13 -23.78
N LYS A 203 1.31 40.98 -24.81
CA LYS A 203 2.07 42.22 -24.92
C LYS A 203 1.62 43.18 -23.82
N GLU A 204 2.56 43.61 -23.00
CA GLU A 204 2.41 44.67 -22.03
C GLU A 204 2.26 46.01 -22.78
N GLU A 205 1.04 46.54 -22.88
CA GLU A 205 0.82 47.89 -23.40
C GLU A 205 1.18 48.93 -22.33
N ASN A 206 2.34 49.53 -22.49
CA ASN A 206 2.69 50.81 -21.86
C ASN A 206 1.64 51.86 -22.20
N LYS A 207 0.99 52.42 -21.16
CA LYS A 207 0.35 53.74 -21.24
C LYS A 207 1.12 54.71 -20.36
N GLU A 208 2.06 55.40 -20.97
CA GLU A 208 2.47 56.74 -20.56
C GLU A 208 1.31 57.74 -20.75
N GLY A 209 1.25 58.72 -19.85
CA GLY A 209 0.36 59.88 -19.86
C GLY A 209 -0.13 60.13 -18.44
N GLY A 210 0.29 61.15 -17.70
CA GLY A 210 0.80 62.47 -18.10
C GLY A 210 -0.09 63.53 -17.45
N ASP A 211 0.52 64.36 -16.60
CA ASP A 211 0.10 65.67 -16.08
C ASP A 211 -1.15 65.82 -15.19
N ALA A 212 -0.91 66.06 -13.89
CA ALA A 212 -1.05 67.38 -13.22
C ALA A 212 -0.66 67.30 -11.74
#